data_AF-U3AY86-F1
#
_entry.id   AF-U3AY86-F1
#
_cell.length_a   1.000
_cell.length_b   1.000
_cell.length_c   1.000
_cell.angle_alpha   90.00
_cell.angle_beta   90.00
_cell.angle_gamma   90.00
#
_symmetry.space_group_name_H-M   'P 1'
#
loop_
_entity.id
_entity.type
_entity.pdbx_description
1 polymer ?
#
loop_
_entity_poly.entity_id
_entity_poly.type
_entity_poly.pdbx_seq_one_letter_code
_entity_poly.pdbx_strand_id
1 'polypeptide(L)'
;MDHQPSFAAQVAGREAALGRTLTKAERSALKANTPAVASPRKIHQQTSPTYGGRNTPARIAEDAADLGSAAARDRAIFNEAMRNR
;
A
#
# COMPACT_ATOMS: atom_id res chain seq x y z
N MET A 1 -8.34 7.73 -0.87
CA MET A 1 -7.07 7.62 -1.62
C MET A 1 -6.59 6.19 -1.53
N ASP A 2 -5.93 5.70 -2.58
CA ASP A 2 -5.35 4.36 -2.67
C ASP A 2 -3.84 4.46 -2.40
N HIS A 3 -3.37 3.78 -1.35
CA HIS A 3 -1.94 3.72 -1.04
C HIS A 3 -1.35 2.51 -1.78
N GLN A 4 -0.36 2.76 -2.63
CA GLN A 4 0.26 1.76 -3.51
C GLN A 4 1.78 1.81 -3.27
N PRO A 5 2.36 0.93 -2.43
CA PRO A 5 1.75 -0.23 -1.80
C PRO A 5 0.89 0.15 -0.58
N SER A 6 0.14 -0.81 -0.04
CA SER A 6 -0.78 -0.53 1.07
C SER A 6 -0.11 0.17 2.24
N PHE A 7 -0.84 1.06 2.92
CA PHE A 7 -0.31 1.77 4.08
C PHE A 7 0.10 0.82 5.21
N ALA A 8 -0.55 -0.36 5.31
CA ALA A 8 -0.16 -1.38 6.29
C ALA A 8 1.23 -1.98 6.00
N ALA A 9 1.55 -2.25 4.73
CA ALA A 9 2.89 -2.70 4.33
C ALA A 9 3.95 -1.64 4.64
N GLN A 10 3.64 -0.37 4.41
CA GLN A 10 4.57 0.73 4.71
C GLN A 10 4.83 0.88 6.22
N VAL A 11 3.79 0.72 7.05
CA VAL A 11 3.96 0.68 8.52
C VAL A 11 4.83 -0.51 8.90
N ALA A 12 4.53 -1.72 8.42
CA ALA A 12 5.28 -2.92 8.75
C ALA A 12 6.75 -2.82 8.33
N GLY A 13 7.05 -2.31 7.13
CA GLY A 13 8.42 -2.09 6.66
C GLY A 13 9.16 -1.05 7.52
N ARG A 14 8.47 0.01 7.94
CA ARG A 14 9.06 1.04 8.81
C ARG A 14 9.34 0.50 10.22
N GLU A 15 8.43 -0.29 10.78
CA GLU A 15 8.59 -0.93 12.09
C GLU A 15 9.73 -1.95 12.07
N ALA A 16 9.83 -2.75 10.99
CA ALA A 16 10.94 -3.68 10.79
C ALA A 16 12.29 -2.94 10.74
N ALA A 17 12.37 -1.84 10.00
CA ALA A 17 13.59 -1.02 9.91
C ALA A 17 13.97 -0.35 11.24
N LEU A 18 12.99 -0.08 12.12
CA LEU A 18 13.22 0.52 13.44
C LEU A 18 13.46 -0.51 14.55
N GLY A 19 13.11 -1.78 14.34
CA GLY A 19 13.10 -2.81 15.37
C GLY A 19 12.06 -2.60 16.47
N ARG A 20 11.04 -1.75 16.23
CA ARG A 20 9.95 -1.46 17.18
C ARG A 20 8.70 -0.98 16.46
N THR A 21 7.58 -0.97 17.19
CA THR A 21 6.33 -0.39 16.69
C THR A 21 6.41 1.13 16.55
N LEU A 22 5.64 1.67 15.61
CA LEU A 22 5.49 3.11 15.44
C LEU A 22 4.58 3.67 16.53
N THR A 23 4.97 4.82 17.08
CA THR A 23 4.06 5.64 17.86
C THR A 23 2.93 6.16 16.99
N LYS A 24 1.82 6.59 17.61
CA LYS A 24 0.70 7.22 16.89
C LYS A 24 1.14 8.44 16.08
N ALA A 25 2.07 9.24 16.62
CA ALA A 25 2.60 10.41 15.95
C ALA A 25 3.42 10.02 14.70
N GLU A 26 4.31 9.04 14.82
CA GLU A 26 5.11 8.55 13.69
C GLU A 26 4.24 7.90 12.62
N ARG A 27 3.22 7.12 13.01
CA ARG A 27 2.28 6.54 12.05
C ARG A 27 1.49 7.61 11.30
N SER A 28 1.09 8.69 11.99
CA SER A 28 0.41 9.82 11.37
C SER A 28 1.33 10.58 10.41
N ALA A 29 2.58 10.81 10.83
CA ALA A 29 3.60 11.43 9.99
C ALA A 29 3.92 10.58 8.75
N LEU A 30 4.02 9.26 8.90
CA LEU A 30 4.20 8.33 7.78
C LEU A 30 3.04 8.46 6.80
N LYS A 31 1.79 8.41 7.29
CA LYS A 31 0.60 8.52 6.43
C LYS A 31 0.55 9.83 5.64
N ALA A 32 0.96 10.94 6.26
CA ALA A 32 0.97 12.25 5.62
C ALA A 32 2.04 12.37 4.53
N ASN A 33 3.17 11.67 4.69
CA ASN A 33 4.29 11.72 3.74
C ASN A 33 4.26 10.59 2.70
N THR A 34 3.45 9.56 2.92
CA THR A 34 3.21 8.49 1.97
C THR A 34 2.34 9.00 0.81
N PRO A 35 2.84 8.99 -0.43
CA PRO A 35 2.02 9.32 -1.59
C PRO A 35 0.88 8.31 -1.77
N ALA A 36 -0.23 8.78 -2.31
CA ALA A 36 -1.40 7.97 -2.61
C ALA A 36 -2.01 8.42 -3.93
N VAL A 37 -2.67 7.50 -4.63
CA VAL A 37 -3.29 7.76 -5.93
C VAL A 37 -4.79 7.98 -5.74
N ALA A 38 -5.33 8.97 -6.45
CA ALA A 38 -6.76 9.12 -6.62
C ALA A 38 -7.24 8.10 -7.67
N SER A 39 -7.73 6.94 -7.20
CA SER A 39 -8.35 5.93 -8.06
C SER A 39 -9.88 6.03 -8.00
N PRO A 40 -10.61 5.89 -9.13
CA PRO A 40 -12.04 5.65 -9.11
C PRO A 40 -12.37 4.49 -8.17
N ARG A 41 -13.46 4.62 -7.40
CA ARG A 41 -13.85 3.64 -6.37
C ARG A 41 -13.97 2.23 -6.96
N LYS A 42 -14.60 2.10 -8.13
CA LYS A 42 -14.80 0.81 -8.81
C LYS A 42 -13.48 0.16 -9.23
N ILE A 43 -12.55 0.94 -9.79
CA ILE A 43 -11.22 0.47 -10.18
C ILE A 43 -10.42 0.00 -8.96
N HIS A 44 -10.38 0.83 -7.90
CA HIS A 44 -9.72 0.47 -6.64
C HIS A 44 -10.29 -0.82 -6.06
N GLN A 45 -11.62 -0.93 -6.03
CA GLN A 45 -12.32 -2.13 -5.58
C GLN A 45 -11.96 -3.37 -6.40
N GLN A 46 -11.99 -3.29 -7.72
CA GLN A 46 -11.88 -4.48 -8.58
C GLN A 46 -10.43 -4.95 -8.75
N THR A 47 -9.48 -4.02 -8.78
CA THR A 47 -8.14 -4.31 -9.29
C THR A 47 -7.04 -4.22 -8.23
N SER A 48 -7.20 -3.42 -7.17
CA SER A 48 -6.12 -3.26 -6.20
C SER A 48 -5.81 -4.59 -5.47
N PRO A 49 -4.55 -5.03 -5.45
CA PRO A 49 -4.14 -6.25 -4.76
C PRO A 49 -4.38 -6.21 -3.25
N THR A 50 -4.58 -5.03 -2.68
CA THR A 50 -4.73 -4.82 -1.24
C THR A 50 -6.07 -4.18 -0.86
N TYR A 51 -7.07 -4.19 -1.75
CA TYR A 51 -8.40 -3.71 -1.39
C TYR A 51 -9.18 -4.73 -0.55
N GLY A 52 -9.83 -4.25 0.52
CA GLY A 52 -10.69 -5.07 1.37
C GLY A 52 -9.94 -6.26 1.97
N GLY A 53 -10.52 -7.46 1.88
CA GLY A 53 -9.95 -8.68 2.46
C GLY A 53 -8.67 -9.20 1.78
N ARG A 54 -8.18 -8.56 0.69
CA ARG A 54 -6.96 -9.01 -0.01
C ARG A 54 -5.67 -8.56 0.69
N ASN A 55 -5.74 -7.55 1.54
CA ASN A 55 -4.58 -7.08 2.32
C ASN A 55 -4.34 -7.99 3.55
N THR A 56 -4.07 -9.27 3.29
CA THR A 56 -3.84 -10.27 4.33
C THR A 56 -2.53 -10.02 5.08
N PRO A 57 -2.36 -10.55 6.31
CA PRO A 57 -1.09 -10.45 7.02
C PRO A 57 0.11 -10.95 6.21
N ALA A 58 -0.07 -12.03 5.44
CA ALA A 58 0.96 -12.56 4.54
C ALA A 58 1.33 -11.57 3.42
N ARG A 59 0.32 -10.97 2.76
CA ARG A 59 0.54 -9.94 1.72
C ARG A 59 1.24 -8.72 2.31
N ILE A 60 0.86 -8.29 3.50
CA ILE A 60 1.49 -7.15 4.20
C ILE A 60 2.97 -7.45 4.47
N ALA A 61 3.29 -8.65 4.96
CA ALA A 61 4.67 -9.05 5.24
C ALA A 61 5.51 -9.15 3.96
N GLU A 62 4.96 -9.75 2.89
CA GLU A 62 5.59 -9.83 1.57
C GLU A 62 5.88 -8.44 1.00
N ASP A 63 4.87 -7.56 0.96
CA ASP A 63 5.01 -6.21 0.43
C ASP A 63 5.93 -5.33 1.30
N ALA A 64 5.97 -5.57 2.62
CA ALA A 64 6.86 -4.85 3.53
C ALA A 64 8.34 -5.24 3.36
N ALA A 65 8.61 -6.48 2.93
CA ALA A 65 9.96 -6.94 2.65
C ALA A 65 10.57 -6.26 1.41
N ASP A 66 9.73 -5.88 0.44
CA ASP A 66 10.13 -5.08 -0.71
C ASP A 66 9.03 -4.11 -1.15
N LEU A 67 9.02 -2.94 -0.51
CA LEU A 67 8.06 -1.87 -0.79
C LEU A 67 8.18 -1.34 -2.23
N GLY A 68 9.38 -1.39 -2.82
CA GLY A 68 9.62 -0.89 -4.18
C GLY A 68 8.96 -1.79 -5.22
N SER A 69 9.16 -3.10 -5.12
CA SER A 69 8.51 -4.09 -5.97
C SER A 69 6.99 -4.09 -5.80
N ALA A 70 6.50 -3.95 -4.56
CA ALA A 70 5.07 -3.82 -4.31
C ALA A 70 4.47 -2.54 -4.93
N ALA A 71 5.15 -1.40 -4.83
CA ALA A 71 4.75 -0.15 -5.48
C ALA A 71 4.65 -0.29 -7.00
N ALA A 72 5.66 -0.92 -7.61
CA ALA A 72 5.71 -1.14 -9.05
C ALA A 72 4.56 -2.04 -9.53
N ARG A 73 4.30 -3.14 -8.81
CA ARG A 73 3.19 -4.07 -9.08
C ARG A 73 1.84 -3.36 -9.02
N ASP A 74 1.56 -2.63 -7.94
CA ASP A 74 0.29 -1.93 -7.75
C ASP A 74 0.10 -0.82 -8.80
N ARG A 75 1.16 -0.08 -9.11
CA ARG A 75 1.14 0.95 -10.18
C ARG A 75 0.81 0.35 -11.54
N ALA A 76 1.42 -0.79 -11.89
CA ALA A 76 1.18 -1.45 -13.17
C ALA A 76 -0.29 -1.89 -13.30
N ILE A 77 -0.85 -2.49 -12.24
CA ILE A 77 -2.25 -2.91 -12.20
C ILE A 77 -3.21 -1.72 -12.31
N PHE A 78 -2.92 -0.64 -11.57
CA PHE A 78 -3.71 0.60 -11.66
C PHE A 78 -3.67 1.19 -13.07
N ASN A 79 -2.48 1.32 -13.67
CA ASN A 79 -2.34 1.88 -15.01
C ASN A 79 -3.09 1.04 -16.06
N GLU A 80 -3.02 -0.29 -15.96
CA GLU A 80 -3.78 -1.18 -16.84
C GLU A 80 -5.29 -1.01 -16.66
N ALA A 81 -5.77 -0.98 -15.43
CA ALA A 81 -7.18 -0.79 -15.14
C ALA A 81 -7.72 0.57 -15.63
N MET A 82 -6.88 1.61 -15.60
CA MET A 82 -7.23 2.94 -16.10
C MET A 82 -7.24 3.03 -17.61
N ARG A 83 -6.43 2.23 -18.33
CA ARG A 83 -6.47 2.12 -19.80
C ARG A 83 -7.75 1.46 -20.30
N ASN A 84 -8.28 0.50 -19.53
CA ASN A 84 -9.46 -0.30 -19.90
C ASN A 84 -10.76 0.21 -19.22
N ARG A 85 -10.79 1.46 -18.76
CA ARG A 85 -11.89 2.01 -17.94
C ARG A 85 -13.12 2.41 -18.76
#